data_AF-A0A1F4FIG6-F1
#
_entry.id   AF-A0A1F4FIG6-F1
#
_cell.length_a   1.000
_cell.length_b   1.000
_cell.length_c   1.000
_cell.angle_alpha   90.00
_cell.angle_beta   90.00
_cell.angle_gamma   90.00
#
_symmetry.space_group_name_H-M   'P 1'
#
loop_
_entity.id
_entity.type
_entity.pdbx_description
1 polymer ?
#
loop_
_entity_poly.entity_id
_entity_poly.type
_entity_poly.pdbx_seq_one_letter_code
_entity_poly.pdbx_strand_id
1 'polypeptide(L)'
;QEARRFEKRLLIWDGDPNQIPTKGREFIWVDTTARWRIADAKKFLESVATEAGARSRLNDIIDSVVRDQVSGSELVELVRSASWVVPKGEILEEVPAEVREELKKAVVRGREEITRTILAEARKVIPQYGIELVDVRIKRLDYVESVRAKVYARMISERKRIAAQFRSEGEGRSAEILGTMEKELRQIRSSAYRRVQEIRGKADAEATRVYGAAYGGDPEFYAFSRTLEAYKEAQNKNSVVILTTDSDYYRYLKRSAATASARPTH
;
A
#
# COMPACT_ATOMS: atom_id res chain seq x y z
N GLN A 1 2.09 -16.00 -79.77
CA GLN A 1 1.78 -15.07 -78.65
C GLN A 1 2.10 -15.79 -77.35
N GLU A 2 3.05 -15.30 -76.56
CA GLU A 2 3.24 -15.78 -75.18
C GLU A 2 2.18 -15.13 -74.29
N ALA A 3 1.28 -15.94 -73.74
CA ALA A 3 0.27 -15.47 -72.80
C ALA A 3 0.88 -15.38 -71.39
N ARG A 4 1.13 -14.16 -70.92
CA ARG A 4 1.61 -13.91 -69.56
C ARG A 4 0.43 -13.99 -68.59
N ARG A 5 0.41 -15.01 -67.72
CA ARG A 5 -0.64 -15.19 -66.70
C ARG A 5 -0.18 -14.58 -65.38
N PHE A 6 -1.07 -13.83 -64.73
CA PHE A 6 -0.86 -13.27 -63.39
C PHE A 6 -1.62 -14.06 -62.33
N GLU A 7 -1.06 -14.11 -61.13
CA GLU A 7 -1.72 -14.72 -59.97
C GLU A 7 -3.00 -13.97 -59.58
N LYS A 8 -4.10 -14.72 -59.38
CA LYS A 8 -5.38 -14.19 -58.87
C LYS A 8 -5.56 -14.38 -57.35
N ARG A 9 -4.60 -15.04 -56.69
CA ARG A 9 -4.66 -15.34 -55.26
C ARG A 9 -4.34 -14.11 -54.42
N LEU A 10 -4.65 -14.20 -53.14
CA LEU A 10 -4.14 -13.24 -52.17
C LEU A 10 -2.64 -13.48 -51.98
N LEU A 11 -1.87 -12.44 -52.24
CA LEU A 11 -0.44 -12.36 -52.00
C LEU A 11 -0.19 -11.64 -50.68
N ILE A 12 0.89 -12.03 -50.01
CA ILE A 12 1.33 -11.42 -48.76
C ILE A 12 2.39 -10.38 -49.09
N TRP A 13 2.23 -9.21 -48.50
CA TRP A 13 3.28 -8.21 -48.38
C TRP A 13 3.77 -8.21 -46.93
N ASP A 14 5.08 -8.33 -46.76
CA ASP A 14 5.76 -8.25 -45.47
C ASP A 14 6.74 -7.08 -45.56
N GLY A 15 6.46 -6.05 -44.75
CA GLY A 15 7.25 -4.83 -44.69
C GLY A 15 8.43 -4.99 -43.74
N ASP A 16 9.51 -4.29 -44.02
CA ASP A 16 10.68 -4.33 -43.14
C ASP A 16 10.39 -3.54 -41.84
N PRO A 17 10.80 -4.06 -40.67
CA PRO A 17 10.62 -3.34 -39.41
C PRO A 17 11.33 -1.99 -39.43
N ASN A 18 10.58 -0.93 -39.13
CA ASN A 18 11.09 0.44 -39.18
C ASN A 18 10.94 1.14 -37.83
N GLN A 19 11.92 1.98 -37.49
CA GLN A 19 11.85 2.84 -36.32
C GLN A 19 11.08 4.11 -36.66
N ILE A 20 10.01 4.40 -35.91
CA ILE A 20 9.09 5.51 -36.16
C ILE A 20 8.86 6.26 -34.84
N PRO A 21 8.96 7.60 -34.82
CA PRO A 21 8.55 8.38 -33.65
C PRO A 21 7.02 8.42 -33.55
N THR A 22 6.48 8.35 -32.35
CA THR A 22 5.07 8.61 -32.05
C THR A 22 4.84 10.11 -31.86
N LYS A 23 3.57 10.52 -31.72
CA LYS A 23 3.19 11.89 -31.34
C LYS A 23 3.77 12.31 -29.99
N GLY A 24 3.90 11.36 -29.06
CA GLY A 24 4.50 11.55 -27.74
C GLY A 24 6.05 11.62 -27.74
N ARG A 25 6.69 11.57 -28.92
CA ARG A 25 8.15 11.58 -29.12
C ARG A 25 8.86 10.31 -28.64
N GLU A 26 8.13 9.22 -28.43
CA GLU A 26 8.73 7.91 -28.21
C GLU A 26 9.08 7.26 -29.55
N PHE A 27 10.26 6.67 -29.65
CA PHE A 27 10.60 5.86 -30.82
C PHE A 27 10.22 4.41 -30.59
N ILE A 28 9.51 3.83 -31.56
CA ILE A 28 9.09 2.43 -31.57
C ILE A 28 9.50 1.73 -32.86
N TRP A 29 9.76 0.44 -32.76
CA TRP A 29 9.86 -0.46 -33.91
C TRP A 29 8.47 -0.91 -34.32
N VAL A 30 8.14 -0.71 -35.59
CA VAL A 30 6.85 -1.10 -36.18
C VAL A 30 7.11 -2.13 -37.27
N ASP A 31 6.53 -3.31 -37.12
CA ASP A 31 6.51 -4.37 -38.13
C ASP A 31 5.07 -4.46 -38.69
N THR A 32 4.92 -4.41 -40.01
CA THR A 32 3.61 -4.43 -40.67
C THR A 32 3.53 -5.44 -41.80
N THR A 33 2.34 -5.99 -42.00
CA THR A 33 2.04 -6.93 -43.06
C THR A 33 0.73 -6.55 -43.74
N ALA A 34 0.58 -6.93 -45.01
CA ALA A 34 -0.61 -6.66 -45.78
C ALA A 34 -0.95 -7.82 -46.69
N ARG A 35 -2.22 -7.88 -47.08
CA ARG A 35 -2.73 -8.84 -48.06
C ARG A 35 -3.23 -8.07 -49.27
N TRP A 36 -2.79 -8.46 -50.45
CA TRP A 36 -3.13 -7.79 -51.70
C TRP A 36 -3.36 -8.80 -52.82
N ARG A 37 -3.94 -8.37 -53.92
CA ARG A 37 -4.08 -9.19 -55.14
C ARG A 37 -4.02 -8.32 -56.38
N ILE A 38 -3.74 -8.94 -57.53
CA ILE A 38 -3.80 -8.28 -58.83
C ILE A 38 -5.27 -8.24 -59.27
N ALA A 39 -5.87 -7.05 -59.29
CA ALA A 39 -7.27 -6.87 -59.68
C ALA A 39 -7.40 -6.57 -61.18
N ASP A 40 -6.50 -5.74 -61.73
CA ASP A 40 -6.45 -5.43 -63.16
C ASP A 40 -5.08 -5.79 -63.74
N ALA A 41 -5.04 -6.90 -64.47
CA ALA A 41 -3.82 -7.43 -65.06
C ALA A 41 -3.19 -6.51 -66.12
N LYS A 42 -4.01 -5.76 -66.87
CA LYS A 42 -3.50 -4.84 -67.90
C LYS A 42 -2.83 -3.65 -67.22
N LYS A 43 -3.52 -3.03 -66.28
CA LYS A 43 -3.00 -1.89 -65.51
C LYS A 43 -1.78 -2.28 -64.67
N PHE A 44 -1.76 -3.49 -64.12
CA PHE A 44 -0.60 -4.03 -63.41
C PHE A 44 0.61 -4.19 -64.33
N LEU A 45 0.41 -4.76 -65.53
CA LEU A 45 1.50 -4.93 -66.50
C LEU A 45 2.05 -3.58 -66.96
N GLU A 46 1.19 -2.61 -67.23
CA GLU A 46 1.58 -1.26 -67.69
C GLU A 46 2.29 -0.45 -66.61
N SER A 47 1.93 -0.64 -65.34
CA SER A 47 2.40 0.23 -64.24
C SER A 47 3.57 -0.33 -63.44
N VAL A 48 3.57 -1.63 -63.13
CA VAL A 48 4.59 -2.28 -62.30
C VAL A 48 5.24 -3.50 -62.94
N ALA A 49 4.62 -4.06 -63.99
CA ALA A 49 5.06 -5.19 -64.81
C ALA A 49 5.27 -6.54 -64.12
N THR A 50 5.73 -6.55 -62.86
CA THR A 50 6.16 -7.73 -62.09
C THR A 50 5.74 -7.61 -60.63
N GLU A 51 5.69 -8.73 -59.92
CA GLU A 51 5.42 -8.76 -58.48
C GLU A 51 6.49 -8.03 -57.66
N ALA A 52 7.76 -8.06 -58.11
CA ALA A 52 8.82 -7.29 -57.48
C ALA A 52 8.58 -5.77 -57.60
N GLY A 53 8.16 -5.31 -58.78
CA GLY A 53 7.76 -3.92 -59.00
C GLY A 53 6.56 -3.51 -58.15
N ALA A 54 5.55 -4.40 -58.06
CA ALA A 54 4.40 -4.21 -57.18
C ALA A 54 4.81 -4.11 -55.71
N ARG A 55 5.69 -5.01 -55.24
CA ARG A 55 6.22 -4.99 -53.87
C ARG A 55 6.95 -3.68 -53.58
N SER A 56 7.76 -3.16 -54.50
CA SER A 56 8.42 -1.85 -54.32
C SER A 56 7.39 -0.73 -54.14
N ARG A 57 6.33 -0.69 -54.95
CA ARG A 57 5.27 0.32 -54.79
C ARG A 57 4.50 0.16 -53.49
N LEU A 58 4.24 -1.08 -53.07
CA LEU A 58 3.58 -1.37 -51.79
C LEU A 58 4.46 -0.95 -50.61
N ASN A 59 5.78 -1.18 -50.65
CA ASN A 59 6.72 -0.66 -49.65
C ASN A 59 6.59 0.86 -49.54
N ASP A 60 6.78 1.59 -50.63
CA ASP A 60 6.78 3.05 -50.62
C ASP A 60 5.47 3.63 -50.07
N ILE A 61 4.32 3.08 -50.49
CA ILE A 61 3.00 3.60 -50.13
C ILE A 61 2.60 3.19 -48.71
N ILE A 62 2.68 1.88 -48.39
CA ILE A 62 2.23 1.40 -47.09
C ILE A 62 3.16 1.91 -46.00
N ASP A 63 4.48 1.90 -46.20
CA ASP A 63 5.42 2.40 -45.19
C ASP A 63 5.24 3.91 -44.94
N SER A 64 4.98 4.70 -45.99
CA SER A 64 4.67 6.13 -45.84
C SER A 64 3.40 6.35 -45.02
N VAL A 65 2.30 5.66 -45.37
CA VAL A 65 1.03 5.81 -44.66
C VAL A 65 1.12 5.33 -43.22
N VAL A 66 1.79 4.19 -42.98
CA VAL A 66 2.05 3.68 -41.63
C VAL A 66 2.86 4.70 -40.83
N ARG A 67 3.93 5.26 -41.39
CA ARG A 67 4.75 6.29 -40.74
C ARG A 67 3.94 7.51 -40.35
N ASP A 68 3.11 8.01 -41.23
CA ASP A 68 2.28 9.20 -40.97
C ASP A 68 1.26 8.92 -39.86
N GLN A 69 0.59 7.77 -39.91
CA GLN A 69 -0.41 7.40 -38.91
C GLN A 69 0.20 7.09 -37.54
N VAL A 70 1.39 6.46 -37.49
CA VAL A 70 2.11 6.21 -36.23
C VAL A 70 2.63 7.53 -35.65
N SER A 71 3.21 8.40 -36.47
CA SER A 71 3.75 9.70 -36.02
C SER A 71 2.66 10.66 -35.54
N GLY A 72 1.45 10.56 -36.09
CA GLY A 72 0.28 11.33 -35.66
C GLY A 72 -0.45 10.75 -34.44
N SER A 73 -0.05 9.58 -33.92
CA SER A 73 -0.78 8.86 -32.88
C SER A 73 0.01 8.79 -31.56
N GLU A 74 -0.72 8.85 -30.45
CA GLU A 74 -0.17 8.55 -29.13
C GLU A 74 0.12 7.05 -29.03
N LEU A 75 1.18 6.67 -28.32
CA LEU A 75 1.56 5.25 -28.20
C LEU A 75 0.45 4.39 -27.60
N VAL A 76 -0.30 4.94 -26.65
CA VAL A 76 -1.41 4.25 -25.98
C VAL A 76 -2.50 3.82 -26.97
N GLU A 77 -2.75 4.62 -28.02
CA GLU A 77 -3.74 4.34 -29.07
C GLU A 77 -3.26 3.23 -30.02
N LEU A 78 -1.93 3.11 -30.22
CA LEU A 78 -1.32 2.09 -31.08
C LEU A 78 -1.31 0.71 -30.41
N VAL A 79 -1.15 0.68 -29.08
CA VAL A 79 -1.05 -0.57 -28.31
C VAL A 79 -2.42 -1.08 -27.87
N ARG A 80 -3.32 -0.19 -27.40
CA ARG A 80 -4.63 -0.60 -26.86
C ARG A 80 -5.66 -0.78 -27.97
N SER A 81 -6.47 -1.84 -27.86
CA SER A 81 -7.66 -2.00 -28.69
C SER A 81 -8.77 -1.06 -28.22
N ALA A 82 -9.71 -0.73 -29.11
CA ALA A 82 -10.91 0.04 -28.75
C ALA A 82 -11.79 -0.70 -27.72
N SER A 83 -11.67 -2.02 -27.63
CA SER A 83 -12.33 -2.88 -26.65
C SER A 83 -11.61 -2.96 -25.29
N TRP A 84 -10.51 -2.22 -25.11
CA TRP A 84 -9.80 -2.22 -23.82
C TRP A 84 -10.68 -1.61 -22.73
N VAL A 85 -11.06 -2.44 -21.77
CA VAL A 85 -11.77 -2.01 -20.56
C VAL A 85 -10.74 -1.82 -19.46
N VAL A 86 -10.73 -0.64 -18.85
CA VAL A 86 -9.94 -0.41 -17.63
C VAL A 86 -10.37 -1.47 -16.61
N PRO A 87 -9.43 -2.25 -16.03
CA PRO A 87 -9.76 -3.17 -14.94
C PRO A 87 -10.58 -2.43 -13.86
N LYS A 88 -11.37 -3.13 -13.05
CA LYS A 88 -12.14 -2.49 -11.96
C LYS A 88 -11.84 -3.22 -10.65
N GLY A 89 -12.07 -2.57 -9.51
CA GLY A 89 -11.93 -3.16 -8.16
C GLY A 89 -10.53 -3.04 -7.55
N GLU A 90 -10.21 -3.97 -6.64
CA GLU A 90 -8.98 -4.02 -5.82
C GLU A 90 -7.69 -3.91 -6.66
N ILE A 91 -7.70 -4.47 -7.87
CA ILE A 91 -6.56 -4.44 -8.80
C ILE A 91 -6.16 -2.99 -9.17
N LEU A 92 -7.11 -2.05 -9.26
CA LEU A 92 -6.76 -0.64 -9.47
C LEU A 92 -6.28 0.03 -8.20
N GLU A 93 -6.81 -0.37 -7.05
CA GLU A 93 -6.49 0.23 -5.76
C GLU A 93 -5.04 -0.02 -5.36
N GLU A 94 -4.52 -1.20 -5.70
CA GLU A 94 -3.10 -1.55 -5.55
C GLU A 94 -2.18 -0.83 -6.55
N VAL A 95 -2.73 -0.25 -7.62
CA VAL A 95 -1.96 0.48 -8.62
C VAL A 95 -1.76 1.93 -8.16
N PRO A 96 -0.51 2.45 -8.20
CA PRO A 96 -0.19 3.83 -7.84
C PRO A 96 -1.07 4.84 -8.58
N ALA A 97 -1.42 5.94 -7.91
CA ALA A 97 -2.33 6.95 -8.43
C ALA A 97 -1.92 7.50 -9.81
N GLU A 98 -0.62 7.70 -10.04
CA GLU A 98 -0.09 8.20 -11.31
C GLU A 98 -0.31 7.23 -12.47
N VAL A 99 -0.07 5.93 -12.24
CA VAL A 99 -0.29 4.87 -13.24
C VAL A 99 -1.79 4.67 -13.47
N ARG A 100 -2.60 4.85 -12.43
CA ARG A 100 -4.06 4.82 -12.51
C ARG A 100 -4.60 5.91 -13.44
N GLU A 101 -4.08 7.13 -13.37
CA GLU A 101 -4.48 8.21 -14.29
C GLU A 101 -4.07 7.92 -15.74
N GLU A 102 -2.92 7.28 -15.96
CA GLU A 102 -2.50 6.86 -17.30
C GLU A 102 -3.32 5.68 -17.85
N LEU A 103 -3.78 4.77 -16.98
CA LEU A 103 -4.71 3.69 -17.34
C LEU A 103 -6.10 4.22 -17.69
N LYS A 104 -6.54 5.29 -17.03
CA LYS A 104 -7.82 5.97 -17.30
C LYS A 104 -7.84 6.78 -18.58
N LYS A 105 -6.68 7.09 -19.20
CA LYS A 105 -6.65 7.76 -20.50
C LYS A 105 -7.48 6.96 -21.50
N ALA A 106 -8.60 7.56 -21.91
CA ALA A 106 -9.52 6.95 -22.84
C ALA A 106 -8.84 6.77 -24.20
N VAL A 107 -8.97 5.57 -24.74
CA VAL A 107 -8.57 5.25 -26.12
C VAL A 107 -9.68 5.81 -27.02
N VAL A 108 -9.37 6.83 -27.80
CA VAL A 108 -10.35 7.52 -28.66
C VAL A 108 -10.51 6.81 -30.00
N ARG A 109 -9.40 6.35 -30.58
CA ARG A 109 -9.38 5.64 -31.88
C ARG A 109 -9.09 4.15 -31.69
N GLY A 110 -8.04 3.85 -30.94
CA GLY A 110 -7.51 2.51 -30.75
C GLY A 110 -6.85 1.94 -32.00
N ARG A 111 -6.14 0.83 -31.81
CA ARG A 111 -5.32 0.19 -32.84
C ARG A 111 -6.11 -0.18 -34.10
N GLU A 112 -7.35 -0.63 -33.93
CA GLU A 112 -8.21 -1.08 -35.03
C GLU A 112 -8.58 0.07 -35.97
N GLU A 113 -8.95 1.22 -35.42
CA GLU A 113 -9.33 2.38 -36.22
C GLU A 113 -8.11 3.00 -36.92
N ILE A 114 -6.94 3.03 -36.26
CA ILE A 114 -5.69 3.45 -36.88
C ILE A 114 -5.35 2.52 -38.06
N THR A 115 -5.44 1.21 -37.87
CA THR A 115 -5.18 0.22 -38.93
C THR A 115 -6.17 0.36 -40.09
N ARG A 116 -7.45 0.63 -39.80
CA ARG A 116 -8.48 0.90 -40.80
C ARG A 116 -8.19 2.19 -41.58
N THR A 117 -7.71 3.23 -40.90
CA THR A 117 -7.29 4.49 -41.51
C THR A 117 -6.10 4.26 -42.44
N ILE A 118 -5.08 3.50 -42.00
CA ILE A 118 -3.93 3.11 -42.84
C ILE A 118 -4.41 2.42 -44.12
N LEU A 119 -5.31 1.44 -44.00
CA LEU A 119 -5.88 0.74 -45.15
C LEU A 119 -6.64 1.69 -46.09
N ALA A 120 -7.45 2.60 -45.54
CA ALA A 120 -8.23 3.55 -46.33
C ALA A 120 -7.36 4.54 -47.10
N GLU A 121 -6.33 5.10 -46.46
CA GLU A 121 -5.39 6.02 -47.10
C GLU A 121 -4.56 5.31 -48.18
N ALA A 122 -4.03 4.12 -47.89
CA ALA A 122 -3.27 3.34 -48.88
C ALA A 122 -4.14 2.94 -50.10
N ARG A 123 -5.43 2.64 -49.89
CA ARG A 123 -6.39 2.33 -50.97
C ARG A 123 -6.70 3.49 -51.90
N LYS A 124 -6.40 4.75 -51.53
CA LYS A 124 -6.58 5.89 -52.44
C LYS A 124 -5.57 5.85 -53.60
N VAL A 125 -4.38 5.29 -53.35
CA VAL A 125 -3.24 5.33 -54.28
C VAL A 125 -3.05 3.99 -54.98
N ILE A 126 -3.08 2.88 -54.24
CA ILE A 126 -2.70 1.54 -54.73
C ILE A 126 -3.48 1.06 -55.99
N PRO A 127 -4.80 1.32 -56.15
CA PRO A 127 -5.55 0.93 -57.35
C PRO A 127 -5.03 1.53 -58.66
N GLN A 128 -4.21 2.59 -58.61
CA GLN A 128 -3.55 3.13 -59.81
C GLN A 128 -2.54 2.15 -60.43
N TYR A 129 -2.10 1.14 -59.68
CA TYR A 129 -1.19 0.10 -60.16
C TYR A 129 -1.88 -1.22 -60.54
N GLY A 130 -3.22 -1.24 -60.63
CA GLY A 130 -3.97 -2.47 -60.89
C GLY A 130 -3.98 -3.46 -59.72
N ILE A 131 -3.56 -2.99 -58.53
CA ILE A 131 -3.49 -3.76 -57.30
C ILE A 131 -4.70 -3.44 -56.42
N GLU A 132 -5.26 -4.47 -55.79
CA GLU A 132 -6.25 -4.32 -54.72
C GLU A 132 -5.62 -4.68 -53.39
N LEU A 133 -5.61 -3.72 -52.46
CA LEU A 133 -5.17 -3.92 -51.09
C LEU A 133 -6.36 -4.41 -50.23
N VAL A 134 -6.29 -5.64 -49.75
CA VAL A 134 -7.38 -6.29 -49.02
C VAL A 134 -7.34 -5.95 -47.54
N ASP A 135 -6.15 -5.98 -46.93
CA ASP A 135 -5.98 -5.73 -45.50
C ASP A 135 -4.55 -5.27 -45.20
N VAL A 136 -4.37 -4.47 -44.16
CA VAL A 136 -3.06 -4.07 -43.59
C VAL A 136 -3.14 -4.32 -42.10
N ARG A 137 -2.10 -4.88 -41.50
CA ARG A 137 -2.03 -5.15 -40.07
C ARG A 137 -0.66 -4.81 -39.53
N ILE A 138 -0.64 -4.26 -38.33
CA ILE A 138 0.58 -4.15 -37.54
C ILE A 138 0.85 -5.53 -36.93
N LYS A 139 2.01 -6.13 -37.20
CA LYS A 139 2.41 -7.44 -36.69
C LYS A 139 3.04 -7.32 -35.31
N ARG A 140 3.93 -6.34 -35.12
CA ARG A 140 4.63 -6.12 -33.84
C ARG A 140 4.89 -4.63 -33.60
N LEU A 141 4.83 -4.23 -32.33
CA LEU A 141 5.21 -2.91 -31.84
C LEU A 141 6.14 -3.09 -30.64
N ASP A 142 7.38 -2.65 -30.76
CA ASP A 142 8.35 -2.71 -29.66
C ASP A 142 8.93 -1.34 -29.34
N TYR A 143 9.24 -1.08 -28.07
CA TYR A 143 10.09 0.05 -27.72
C TYR A 143 11.51 -0.16 -28.24
N VAL A 144 12.15 0.94 -28.65
CA VAL A 144 13.60 0.95 -28.90
C VAL A 144 14.34 0.80 -27.59
N GLU A 145 15.50 0.15 -27.60
CA GLU A 145 16.27 -0.21 -26.41
C GLU A 145 16.56 1.00 -25.49
N SER A 146 16.86 2.16 -26.08
CA SER A 146 17.11 3.40 -25.34
C SER A 146 15.89 3.93 -24.59
N VAL A 147 14.68 3.75 -25.14
CA VAL A 147 13.42 4.12 -24.49
C VAL A 147 13.06 3.08 -23.42
N ARG A 148 13.22 1.79 -23.75
CA ARG A 148 12.99 0.67 -22.84
C ARG A 148 13.77 0.83 -21.54
N ALA A 149 15.09 1.07 -21.62
CA ALA A 149 15.94 1.26 -20.44
C ALA A 149 15.48 2.43 -19.56
N LYS A 150 15.09 3.56 -20.17
CA LYS A 150 14.57 4.74 -19.46
C LYS A 150 13.25 4.46 -18.75
N VAL A 151 12.33 3.77 -19.42
CA VAL A 151 11.03 3.39 -18.83
C VAL A 151 11.25 2.43 -17.66
N TYR A 152 12.10 1.42 -17.80
CA TYR A 152 12.44 0.51 -16.70
C TYR A 152 13.10 1.24 -15.52
N ALA A 153 14.08 2.10 -15.78
CA ALA A 153 14.71 2.88 -14.71
C ALA A 153 13.70 3.76 -13.96
N ARG A 154 12.77 4.41 -14.68
CA ARG A 154 11.67 5.18 -14.09
C ARG A 154 10.75 4.27 -13.26
N MET A 155 10.32 3.13 -13.78
CA MET A 155 9.47 2.18 -13.05
C MET A 155 10.13 1.66 -11.78
N ILE A 156 11.44 1.39 -11.80
CA ILE A 156 12.20 0.94 -10.63
C ILE A 156 12.24 2.05 -9.58
N SER A 157 12.59 3.28 -9.99
CA SER A 157 12.62 4.44 -9.09
C SER A 157 11.25 4.68 -8.45
N GLU A 158 10.20 4.59 -9.27
CA GLU A 158 8.82 4.77 -8.85
C GLU A 158 8.40 3.70 -7.83
N ARG A 159 8.65 2.41 -8.12
CA ARG A 159 8.38 1.32 -7.18
C ARG A 159 9.15 1.46 -5.88
N LYS A 160 10.41 1.92 -5.92
CA LYS A 160 11.20 2.18 -4.70
C LYS A 160 10.57 3.31 -3.87
N ARG A 161 10.11 4.38 -4.52
CA ARG A 161 9.42 5.51 -3.86
C ARG A 161 8.14 5.04 -3.19
N ILE A 162 7.31 4.29 -3.91
CA ILE A 162 6.07 3.71 -3.38
C ILE A 162 6.34 2.79 -2.19
N ALA A 163 7.33 1.89 -2.31
CA ALA A 163 7.71 1.01 -1.20
C ALA A 163 8.26 1.77 0.02
N ALA A 164 8.94 2.91 -0.18
CA ALA A 164 9.38 3.77 0.90
C ALA A 164 8.18 4.48 1.57
N GLN A 165 7.23 4.97 0.78
CA GLN A 165 5.99 5.58 1.29
C GLN A 165 5.18 4.58 2.12
N PHE A 166 4.91 3.39 1.60
CA PHE A 166 4.18 2.35 2.35
C PHE A 166 4.88 1.94 3.65
N ARG A 167 6.22 1.88 3.66
CA ARG A 167 6.98 1.62 4.90
C ARG A 167 6.80 2.75 5.90
N SER A 168 6.91 4.00 5.46
CA SER A 168 6.72 5.17 6.33
C SER A 168 5.30 5.25 6.88
N GLU A 169 4.28 4.98 6.06
CA GLU A 169 2.88 4.93 6.50
C GLU A 169 2.64 3.79 7.51
N GLY A 170 3.22 2.61 7.25
CA GLY A 170 3.15 1.47 8.16
C GLY A 170 3.83 1.75 9.50
N GLU A 171 5.02 2.36 9.49
CA GLU A 171 5.74 2.80 10.68
C GLU A 171 4.95 3.84 11.47
N GLY A 172 4.37 4.83 10.79
CA GLY A 172 3.52 5.86 11.40
C GLY A 172 2.29 5.26 12.08
N ARG A 173 1.58 4.37 11.39
CA ARG A 173 0.39 3.70 11.94
C ARG A 173 0.75 2.78 13.10
N SER A 174 1.89 2.10 13.03
CA SER A 174 2.40 1.29 14.13
C SER A 174 2.70 2.16 15.37
N ALA A 175 3.38 3.29 15.19
CA ALA A 175 3.69 4.21 16.29
C ALA A 175 2.43 4.81 16.93
N GLU A 176 1.42 5.15 16.13
CA GLU A 176 0.12 5.62 16.60
C GLU A 176 -0.61 4.56 17.46
N ILE A 177 -0.66 3.31 16.97
CA ILE A 177 -1.27 2.19 17.70
C ILE A 177 -0.55 1.95 19.03
N LEU A 178 0.78 1.90 19.01
CA LEU A 178 1.59 1.71 20.22
C LEU A 178 1.38 2.86 21.22
N GLY A 179 1.40 4.11 20.76
CA GLY A 179 1.17 5.28 21.62
C GLY A 179 -0.23 5.28 22.25
N THR A 180 -1.24 4.89 21.47
CA THR A 180 -2.63 4.74 21.97
C THR A 180 -2.72 3.62 23.00
N MET A 181 -2.13 2.46 22.71
CA MET A 181 -2.07 1.32 23.62
C MET A 181 -1.40 1.71 24.95
N GLU A 182 -0.28 2.43 24.91
CA GLU A 182 0.45 2.85 26.12
C GLU A 182 -0.34 3.84 26.96
N LYS A 183 -1.08 4.74 26.31
CA LYS A 183 -1.97 5.69 26.98
C LYS A 183 -3.11 4.96 27.68
N GLU A 184 -3.77 4.03 26.99
CA GLU A 184 -4.86 3.22 27.56
C GLU A 184 -4.37 2.35 28.72
N LEU A 185 -3.23 1.68 28.57
CA LEU A 185 -2.63 0.86 29.63
C LEU A 185 -2.33 1.70 30.89
N ARG A 186 -1.79 2.91 30.71
CA ARG A 186 -1.55 3.85 31.82
C ARG A 186 -2.85 4.25 32.51
N GLN A 187 -3.91 4.53 31.75
CA GLN A 187 -5.21 4.87 32.31
C GLN A 187 -5.82 3.70 33.10
N ILE A 188 -5.79 2.49 32.56
CA ILE A 188 -6.29 1.27 33.21
C ILE A 188 -5.52 1.00 34.52
N ARG A 189 -4.20 1.10 34.50
CA ARG A 189 -3.38 0.91 35.72
C ARG A 189 -3.67 1.97 36.78
N SER A 190 -3.80 3.23 36.37
CA SER A 190 -4.11 4.34 37.28
C SER A 190 -5.50 4.20 37.91
N SER A 191 -6.52 3.84 37.12
CA SER A 191 -7.88 3.60 37.62
C SER A 191 -7.95 2.38 38.54
N ALA A 192 -7.27 1.29 38.18
CA ALA A 192 -7.16 0.10 39.02
C ALA A 192 -6.47 0.43 40.37
N TYR A 193 -5.34 1.16 40.33
CA TYR A 193 -4.64 1.57 41.54
C TYR A 193 -5.50 2.46 42.43
N ARG A 194 -6.16 3.48 41.87
CA ARG A 194 -7.11 4.34 42.59
C ARG A 194 -8.20 3.48 43.26
N ARG A 195 -8.77 2.53 42.53
CA ARG A 195 -9.82 1.66 43.07
C ARG A 195 -9.34 0.78 44.21
N VAL A 196 -8.12 0.24 44.12
CA VAL A 196 -7.49 -0.51 45.22
C VAL A 196 -7.32 0.37 46.45
N GLN A 197 -6.85 1.61 46.29
CA GLN A 197 -6.68 2.54 47.41
C GLN A 197 -8.02 2.93 48.05
N GLU A 198 -9.07 3.16 47.25
CA GLU A 198 -10.42 3.40 47.77
C GLU A 198 -10.97 2.22 48.57
N ILE A 199 -10.79 0.99 48.06
CA ILE A 199 -11.25 -0.23 48.75
C ILE A 199 -10.49 -0.41 50.07
N ARG A 200 -9.15 -0.25 50.05
CA ARG A 200 -8.33 -0.29 51.27
C ARG A 200 -8.74 0.77 52.27
N GLY A 201 -8.89 2.03 51.85
CA GLY A 201 -9.31 3.11 52.73
C GLY A 201 -10.68 2.86 53.38
N LYS A 202 -11.64 2.28 52.63
CA LYS A 202 -12.93 1.87 53.19
C LYS A 202 -12.78 0.71 54.19
N ALA A 203 -11.99 -0.30 53.87
CA ALA A 203 -11.73 -1.43 54.74
C ALA A 203 -11.02 -1.00 56.04
N ASP A 204 -10.04 -0.10 55.96
CA ASP A 204 -9.31 0.43 57.12
C ASP A 204 -10.22 1.30 58.00
N ALA A 205 -11.07 2.13 57.41
CA ALA A 205 -12.07 2.92 58.13
C ALA A 205 -13.08 2.01 58.85
N GLU A 206 -13.54 0.95 58.17
CA GLU A 206 -14.45 -0.03 58.76
C GLU A 206 -13.79 -0.83 59.88
N ALA A 207 -12.55 -1.29 59.70
CA ALA A 207 -11.77 -1.96 60.73
C ALA A 207 -11.58 -1.06 61.96
N THR A 208 -11.20 0.20 61.75
CA THR A 208 -11.05 1.19 62.82
C THR A 208 -12.36 1.42 63.57
N ARG A 209 -13.49 1.48 62.85
CA ARG A 209 -14.83 1.59 63.45
C ARG A 209 -15.18 0.38 64.30
N VAL A 210 -14.92 -0.83 63.81
CA VAL A 210 -15.16 -2.09 64.56
C VAL A 210 -14.28 -2.16 65.80
N TYR A 211 -12.98 -1.83 65.68
CA TYR A 211 -12.08 -1.74 66.83
C TYR A 211 -12.55 -0.68 67.84
N GLY A 212 -12.92 0.53 67.38
CA GLY A 212 -13.43 1.58 68.25
C GLY A 212 -14.72 1.18 68.98
N ALA A 213 -15.64 0.47 68.31
CA ALA A 213 -16.87 -0.04 68.93
C ALA A 213 -16.57 -1.16 69.95
N ALA A 214 -15.64 -2.07 69.65
CA ALA A 214 -15.24 -3.13 70.57
C ALA A 214 -14.51 -2.60 71.80
N TYR A 215 -13.64 -1.60 71.63
CA TYR A 215 -12.82 -1.02 72.70
C TYR A 215 -13.47 0.17 73.42
N GLY A 216 -14.54 0.75 72.88
CA GLY A 216 -15.32 1.81 73.51
C GLY A 216 -16.22 1.35 74.66
N GLY A 217 -16.36 0.03 74.87
CA GLY A 217 -17.12 -0.53 75.98
C GLY A 217 -16.45 -0.33 77.36
N ASP A 218 -15.11 -0.42 77.43
CA ASP A 218 -14.32 -0.12 78.64
C ASP A 218 -12.91 0.41 78.26
N PRO A 219 -12.72 1.74 78.32
CA PRO A 219 -11.45 2.38 77.98
C PRO A 219 -10.27 2.00 78.90
N GLU A 220 -10.50 1.70 80.19
CA GLU A 220 -9.43 1.33 81.13
C GLU A 220 -8.94 -0.10 80.86
N PHE A 221 -9.86 -1.03 80.55
CA PHE A 221 -9.50 -2.40 80.20
C PHE A 221 -8.71 -2.48 78.88
N TYR A 222 -9.07 -1.67 77.88
CA TYR A 222 -8.32 -1.60 76.62
C TYR A 222 -6.89 -1.09 76.81
N ALA A 223 -6.72 0.02 77.54
CA ALA A 223 -5.41 0.60 77.82
C ALA A 223 -4.51 -0.39 78.57
N PHE A 224 -5.08 -1.16 79.50
CA PHE A 224 -4.37 -2.23 80.19
C PHE A 224 -3.98 -3.39 79.24
N SER A 225 -4.92 -3.92 78.46
CA SER A 225 -4.68 -5.04 77.54
C SER A 225 -3.64 -4.72 76.45
N ARG A 226 -3.67 -3.51 75.85
CA ARG A 226 -2.69 -3.09 74.86
C ARG A 226 -1.30 -2.89 75.45
N THR A 227 -1.22 -2.43 76.69
CA THR A 227 0.06 -2.29 77.40
C THR A 227 0.69 -3.66 77.64
N LEU A 228 -0.12 -4.67 78.02
CA LEU A 228 0.36 -6.07 78.16
C LEU A 228 0.80 -6.69 76.84
N GLU A 229 0.09 -6.43 75.75
CA GLU A 229 0.43 -6.92 74.42
C GLU A 229 1.73 -6.28 73.90
N ALA A 230 1.91 -4.96 74.11
CA ALA A 230 3.14 -4.25 73.79
C ALA A 230 4.34 -4.76 74.61
N TYR A 231 4.16 -5.09 75.90
CA TYR A 231 5.21 -5.74 76.69
C TYR A 231 5.63 -7.10 76.11
N LYS A 232 4.69 -7.86 75.54
CA LYS A 232 4.95 -9.17 74.92
C LYS A 232 5.70 -9.04 73.58
N GLU A 233 5.36 -8.05 72.75
CA GLU A 233 6.03 -7.82 71.47
C GLU A 233 7.41 -7.14 71.60
N ALA A 234 7.62 -6.33 72.64
CA ALA A 234 8.90 -5.69 72.94
C ALA A 234 10.03 -6.68 73.32
N GLN A 235 9.73 -7.97 73.45
CA GLN A 235 10.66 -9.05 73.77
C GLN A 235 11.45 -9.55 72.54
N ASN A 236 11.66 -8.72 71.53
CA ASN A 236 12.56 -9.02 70.41
C ASN A 236 14.02 -8.76 70.82
N LYS A 237 14.90 -9.75 70.59
CA LYS A 237 16.28 -9.83 71.11
C LYS A 237 17.23 -8.68 70.70
N ASN A 238 16.85 -7.79 69.78
CA ASN A 238 17.68 -6.69 69.27
C ASN A 238 17.09 -5.28 69.51
N SER A 239 16.06 -5.14 70.34
CA SER A 239 15.39 -3.86 70.57
C SER A 239 16.08 -3.08 71.69
N VAL A 240 16.71 -1.94 71.39
CA VAL A 240 17.22 -1.02 72.42
C VAL A 240 16.08 -0.08 72.81
N VAL A 241 15.50 -0.31 73.99
CA VAL A 241 14.41 0.53 74.52
C VAL A 241 15.02 1.61 75.41
N ILE A 242 14.94 2.87 74.98
CA ILE A 242 15.35 4.03 75.80
C ILE A 242 14.17 4.41 76.68
N LEU A 243 14.30 4.19 77.99
CA LEU A 243 13.22 4.30 78.97
C LEU A 243 13.51 5.45 79.93
N THR A 244 12.59 6.42 80.01
CA THR A 244 12.60 7.49 81.01
C THR A 244 11.54 7.21 82.08
N THR A 245 11.84 7.56 83.33
CA THR A 245 11.04 7.23 84.52
C THR A 245 9.64 7.86 84.53
N ASP A 246 9.41 8.88 83.70
CA ASP A 246 8.11 9.57 83.53
C ASP A 246 7.25 9.03 82.39
N SER A 247 7.61 7.89 81.80
CA SER A 247 6.80 7.30 80.73
C SER A 247 5.49 6.70 81.23
N ASP A 248 4.38 7.02 80.53
CA ASP A 248 3.05 6.42 80.70
C ASP A 248 3.05 4.90 80.58
N TYR A 249 4.09 4.33 79.96
CA TYR A 249 4.34 2.90 79.81
C TYR A 249 4.37 2.14 81.14
N TYR A 250 4.69 2.78 82.28
CA TYR A 250 4.76 2.12 83.60
C TYR A 250 3.58 2.40 84.52
N ARG A 251 2.53 3.09 84.04
CA ARG A 251 1.40 3.55 84.88
C ARG A 251 0.74 2.39 85.65
N TYR A 252 0.52 1.25 85.01
CA TYR A 252 -0.12 0.08 85.64
C TYR A 252 0.81 -0.71 86.57
N LEU A 253 2.10 -0.83 86.25
CA LEU A 253 3.12 -1.47 87.10
C LEU A 253 3.39 -0.66 88.39
N LYS A 254 3.39 0.67 88.30
CA LYS A 254 3.55 1.56 89.47
C LYS A 254 2.30 1.55 90.36
N ARG A 255 1.09 1.50 89.79
CA ARG A 255 -0.18 1.48 90.54
C ARG A 255 -0.34 0.19 91.35
N SER A 256 0.07 -0.97 90.82
CA SER A 256 0.06 -2.24 91.58
C SER A 256 1.09 -2.27 92.71
N ALA A 257 2.23 -1.60 92.57
CA ALA A 257 3.24 -1.50 93.63
C ALA A 257 2.79 -0.59 94.79
N ALA A 258 2.01 0.47 94.50
CA ALA A 258 1.49 1.37 95.52
C ALA A 258 0.39 0.74 96.41
N THR A 259 -0.42 -0.19 95.88
CA THR A 259 -1.43 -0.92 96.69
C THR A 259 -0.80 -1.95 97.63
N ALA A 260 0.43 -2.40 97.36
CA ALA A 260 1.13 -3.37 98.22
C ALA A 260 1.82 -2.74 99.45
N SER A 261 1.98 -1.40 99.50
CA SER A 261 2.69 -0.74 100.61
C SER A 261 1.79 -0.15 101.70
N ALA A 262 0.46 -0.35 101.62
CA ALA A 262 -0.49 0.06 102.66
C ALA A 262 -1.06 -1.17 103.38
N ARG A 263 -0.24 -1.83 104.20
CA ARG A 263 -0.74 -2.69 105.29
C ARG A 263 -0.76 -1.88 106.59
N PRO A 264 -1.91 -1.66 107.22
CA PRO A 264 -1.99 -1.07 108.55
C PRO A 264 -1.95 -2.16 109.63
N THR A 265 -1.04 -2.04 110.60
CA THR A 265 -1.11 -2.66 111.95
C THR A 265 -0.08 -1.91 112.80
N HIS A 266 -0.50 -1.01 113.70
CA HIS A 266 -0.83 -1.25 115.12
C HIS A 266 0.34 -1.75 115.95
#